data_AF-A0A7Y5JWS3-F1
#
_entry.id   AF-A0A7Y5JWS3-F1
#
_cell.length_a   1.000
_cell.length_b   1.000
_cell.length_c   1.000
_cell.angle_alpha   90.00
_cell.angle_beta   90.00
_cell.angle_gamma   90.00
#
_symmetry.space_group_name_H-M   'P 1'
#
loop_
_entity.id
_entity.type
_entity.pdbx_description
1 polymer ?
#
loop_
_entity_poly.entity_id
_entity_poly.type
_entity_poly.pdbx_seq_one_letter_code
_entity_poly.pdbx_strand_id
1 'polypeptide(L)'
;MSGAGAAGAGGNGAVTFTDNRHGVVDVFHDMNPCTGDPGTVRAVENQIFHSTINKTGSWFTGTVEGMFTFTPDNPSKVTYTGHFATWFGDENNLRNGVEHSTFNVNATGTDGSHLQFHDNAQATLNANGTVTVSFDHMSCA
;
A
#
# COMPACT_ATOMS: atom_id res chain seq x y z
N MET A 1 -15.27 14.69 2.35
CA MET A 1 -16.45 14.53 3.24
C MET A 1 -16.24 13.24 4.01
N SER A 2 -16.25 13.32 5.34
CA SER A 2 -15.90 12.22 6.25
C SER A 2 -17.07 11.25 6.37
N GLY A 3 -16.84 9.98 5.99
CA GLY A 3 -17.73 8.87 6.32
C GLY A 3 -17.08 8.05 7.43
N ALA A 4 -17.38 8.38 8.68
CA ALA A 4 -16.92 7.56 9.81
C ALA A 4 -17.68 6.21 9.78
N GLY A 5 -16.97 5.11 9.54
CA GLY A 5 -17.53 3.76 9.67
C GLY A 5 -17.91 3.45 11.12
N ALA A 6 -19.07 2.83 11.30
CA ALA A 6 -19.56 2.44 12.63
C ALA A 6 -18.66 1.34 13.22
N ALA A 7 -18.15 1.58 14.43
CA ALA A 7 -17.35 0.62 15.15
C ALA A 7 -18.24 -0.37 15.92
N GLY A 8 -18.21 -1.66 15.56
CA GLY A 8 -18.98 -2.72 16.24
C GLY A 8 -18.15 -3.39 17.33
N ALA A 9 -18.67 -3.48 18.55
CA ALA A 9 -18.03 -4.22 19.63
C ALA A 9 -18.38 -5.73 19.56
N GLY A 10 -17.42 -6.56 19.15
CA GLY A 10 -17.52 -8.03 19.19
C GLY A 10 -17.00 -8.63 20.50
N GLY A 11 -17.28 -9.92 20.73
CA GLY A 11 -16.80 -10.66 21.91
C GLY A 11 -15.31 -10.46 22.20
N ASN A 12 -14.94 -10.46 23.48
CA ASN A 12 -13.61 -10.07 24.02
C ASN A 12 -13.24 -8.57 23.89
N GLY A 13 -14.22 -7.69 23.74
CA GLY A 13 -13.97 -6.24 23.61
C GLY A 13 -13.31 -5.87 22.29
N ALA A 14 -13.55 -6.67 21.25
CA ALA A 14 -13.06 -6.39 19.91
C ALA A 14 -13.77 -5.16 19.34
N VAL A 15 -13.05 -4.28 18.67
CA VAL A 15 -13.58 -3.12 17.96
C VAL A 15 -13.23 -3.29 16.49
N THR A 16 -14.24 -3.31 15.63
CA THR A 16 -14.07 -3.42 14.18
C THR A 16 -14.55 -2.15 13.51
N PHE A 17 -13.78 -1.60 12.58
CA PHE A 17 -14.21 -0.49 11.72
C PHE A 17 -13.82 -0.73 10.27
N THR A 18 -14.53 -0.06 9.37
CA THR A 18 -14.20 0.03 7.94
C THR A 18 -14.17 1.49 7.57
N ASP A 19 -13.09 1.94 6.95
CA ASP A 19 -12.95 3.27 6.40
C ASP A 19 -12.93 3.17 4.88
N ASN A 20 -13.79 3.94 4.23
CA ASN A 20 -13.90 3.96 2.78
C ASN A 20 -13.84 5.41 2.31
N ARG A 21 -12.82 5.72 1.51
CA ARG A 21 -12.55 7.06 1.02
C ARG A 21 -12.38 7.03 -0.49
N HIS A 22 -12.92 8.04 -1.15
CA HIS A 22 -12.84 8.20 -2.60
C HIS A 22 -12.29 9.58 -2.94
N GLY A 23 -11.49 9.64 -4.02
CA GLY A 23 -10.89 10.88 -4.48
C GLY A 23 -9.93 11.50 -3.48
N VAL A 24 -9.25 10.67 -2.68
CA VAL A 24 -8.18 11.13 -1.79
C VAL A 24 -7.03 11.59 -2.68
N VAL A 25 -6.55 12.80 -2.46
CA VAL A 25 -5.38 13.32 -3.17
C VAL A 25 -4.18 13.12 -2.28
N ASP A 26 -3.20 12.36 -2.76
CA ASP A 26 -1.92 12.20 -2.08
C ASP A 26 -0.79 12.80 -2.91
N VAL A 27 0.16 13.44 -2.22
CA VAL A 27 1.31 14.08 -2.83
C VAL A 27 2.52 13.85 -1.93
N PHE A 28 3.49 13.11 -2.44
CA PHE A 28 4.69 12.76 -1.70
C PHE A 28 5.89 12.67 -2.64
N HIS A 29 7.09 12.73 -2.05
CA HIS A 29 8.36 12.57 -2.76
C HIS A 29 8.87 11.14 -2.56
N ASP A 30 9.30 10.50 -3.64
CA ASP A 30 9.77 9.11 -3.63
C ASP A 30 10.71 8.81 -4.82
N MET A 31 11.24 7.60 -4.84
CA MET A 31 12.06 7.05 -5.93
C MET A 31 11.20 6.22 -6.89
N ASN A 32 11.40 6.40 -8.20
CA ASN A 32 10.90 5.44 -9.18
C ASN A 32 11.66 4.11 -9.01
N PRO A 33 11.00 3.00 -8.62
CA PRO A 33 11.70 1.75 -8.31
C PRO A 33 12.36 1.10 -9.53
N CYS A 34 11.94 1.46 -10.75
CA CYS A 34 12.47 0.91 -11.99
C CYS A 34 13.65 1.69 -12.56
N THR A 35 13.67 3.02 -12.38
CA THR A 35 14.75 3.87 -12.93
C THR A 35 15.71 4.40 -11.87
N GLY A 36 15.32 4.36 -10.59
CA GLY A 36 16.04 4.98 -9.48
C GLY A 36 16.00 6.50 -9.47
N ASP A 37 15.21 7.13 -10.36
CA ASP A 37 15.09 8.59 -10.39
C ASP A 37 14.21 9.08 -9.21
N PRO A 38 14.64 10.10 -8.46
CA PRO A 38 13.78 10.75 -7.46
C PRO A 38 12.76 11.66 -8.13
N GLY A 39 11.60 11.81 -7.51
CA GLY A 39 10.56 12.70 -8.00
C GLY A 39 9.36 12.82 -7.07
N THR A 40 8.39 13.60 -7.52
CA THR A 40 7.12 13.78 -6.81
C THR A 40 6.06 12.86 -7.42
N VAL A 41 5.40 12.07 -6.59
CA VAL A 41 4.17 11.35 -6.92
C VAL A 41 2.99 12.23 -6.56
N ARG A 42 2.05 12.37 -7.48
CA ARG A 42 0.71 12.93 -7.23
C ARG A 42 -0.33 11.89 -7.61
N ALA A 43 -1.07 11.40 -6.64
CA ALA A 43 -2.09 10.37 -6.80
C ALA A 43 -3.50 10.87 -6.49
N VAL A 44 -4.49 10.28 -7.14
CA VAL A 44 -5.90 10.38 -6.78
C VAL A 44 -6.44 8.98 -6.58
N GLU A 45 -6.89 8.70 -5.36
CA GLU A 45 -7.02 7.35 -4.84
C GLU A 45 -8.43 7.03 -4.33
N ASN A 46 -8.80 5.77 -4.50
CA ASN A 46 -9.89 5.13 -3.77
C ASN A 46 -9.27 4.14 -2.79
N GLN A 47 -9.68 4.24 -1.53
CA GLN A 47 -9.10 3.52 -0.41
C GLN A 47 -10.21 2.81 0.35
N ILE A 48 -9.98 1.53 0.65
CA ILE A 48 -10.79 0.80 1.64
C ILE A 48 -9.86 0.15 2.66
N PHE A 49 -10.09 0.47 3.92
CA PHE A 49 -9.36 -0.10 5.05
C PHE A 49 -10.33 -0.84 5.94
N HIS A 50 -9.98 -2.06 6.32
CA HIS A 50 -10.69 -2.80 7.35
C HIS A 50 -9.76 -3.04 8.53
N SER A 51 -10.25 -2.81 9.74
CA SER A 51 -9.49 -3.09 10.94
C SER A 51 -10.36 -3.74 12.00
N THR A 52 -9.77 -4.70 12.72
CA THR A 52 -10.33 -5.27 13.94
C THR A 52 -9.23 -5.32 14.99
N ILE A 53 -9.46 -4.73 16.15
CA ILE A 53 -8.52 -4.72 17.27
C ILE A 53 -9.22 -5.30 18.49
N ASN A 54 -8.55 -6.17 19.23
CA ASN A 54 -9.05 -6.70 20.51
C ASN A 54 -7.93 -6.71 21.56
N LYS A 55 -8.21 -7.25 22.75
CA LYS A 55 -7.24 -7.29 23.88
C LYS A 55 -5.97 -8.09 23.61
N THR A 56 -5.95 -8.89 22.55
CA THR A 56 -4.93 -9.92 22.29
C THR A 56 -4.32 -9.85 20.90
N GLY A 57 -4.74 -8.90 20.07
CA GLY A 57 -4.27 -8.81 18.70
C GLY A 57 -5.00 -7.78 17.85
N SER A 58 -4.52 -7.65 16.62
CA SER A 58 -5.06 -6.79 15.59
C SER A 58 -5.08 -7.50 14.24
N TRP A 59 -6.02 -7.10 13.41
CA TRP A 59 -6.11 -7.45 12.02
C TRP A 59 -6.37 -6.16 11.25
N PHE A 60 -5.58 -5.90 10.23
CA PHE A 60 -5.70 -4.74 9.36
C PHE A 60 -5.53 -5.18 7.92
N THR A 61 -6.37 -4.67 7.03
CA THR A 61 -6.16 -4.77 5.59
C THR A 61 -6.45 -3.44 4.91
N GLY A 62 -5.74 -3.18 3.82
CA GLY A 62 -5.95 -2.03 2.97
C GLY A 62 -5.95 -2.43 1.51
N THR A 63 -6.91 -1.92 0.75
CA THR A 63 -6.86 -1.87 -0.71
C THR A 63 -6.84 -0.41 -1.12
N VAL A 64 -5.84 -0.03 -1.92
CA VAL A 64 -5.77 1.31 -2.51
C VAL A 64 -5.53 1.17 -4.00
N GLU A 65 -6.35 1.85 -4.80
CA GLU A 65 -6.15 1.95 -6.24
C GLU A 65 -6.34 3.39 -6.69
N GLY A 66 -5.67 3.78 -7.76
CA GLY A 66 -5.73 5.16 -8.19
C GLY A 66 -4.97 5.46 -9.46
N MET A 67 -5.19 6.68 -9.93
CA MET A 67 -4.40 7.29 -10.98
C MET A 67 -3.26 8.07 -10.35
N PHE A 68 -2.07 8.02 -10.92
CA PHE A 68 -0.93 8.78 -10.44
C PHE A 68 -0.20 9.47 -11.58
N THR A 69 0.59 10.47 -11.22
CA THR A 69 1.66 11.03 -12.06
C THR A 69 2.93 11.12 -11.22
N PHE A 70 4.01 10.56 -11.75
CA PHE A 70 5.35 10.70 -11.22
C PHE A 70 6.10 11.74 -12.05
N THR A 71 6.49 12.85 -11.42
CA THR A 71 7.29 13.91 -12.03
C THR A 71 8.70 13.87 -11.45
N PRO A 72 9.72 13.47 -12.23
CA PRO A 72 11.11 13.44 -11.75
C PRO A 72 11.61 14.82 -11.35
N ASP A 73 12.53 14.87 -10.38
CA ASP A 73 13.17 16.12 -9.96
C ASP A 73 14.03 16.73 -11.09
N ASN A 74 14.64 15.87 -11.92
CA ASN A 74 15.33 16.29 -13.13
C ASN A 74 14.33 16.40 -14.29
N PRO A 75 14.04 17.61 -14.81
CA PRO A 75 13.03 17.81 -15.85
C PRO A 75 13.42 17.21 -17.22
N SER A 76 14.67 16.75 -17.40
CA SER A 76 15.09 16.02 -18.59
C SER A 76 14.74 14.52 -18.55
N LYS A 77 14.22 14.03 -17.42
CA LYS A 77 13.79 12.64 -17.24
C LYS A 77 12.30 12.47 -17.59
N VAL A 78 11.90 11.23 -17.80
CA VAL A 78 10.55 10.87 -18.26
C VAL A 78 9.54 11.02 -17.13
N THR A 79 8.46 11.75 -17.39
CA THR A 79 7.29 11.77 -16.51
C THR A 79 6.40 10.58 -16.84
N TYR A 80 5.96 9.85 -15.83
CA TYR A 80 5.07 8.69 -15.99
C TYR A 80 3.70 8.99 -15.43
N THR A 81 2.65 8.66 -16.19
CA THR A 81 1.25 8.73 -15.74
C THR A 81 0.61 7.37 -15.93
N GLY A 82 -0.14 6.91 -14.93
CA GLY A 82 -0.69 5.56 -14.97
C GLY A 82 -1.68 5.25 -13.88
N HIS A 83 -1.97 3.96 -13.76
CA HIS A 83 -2.81 3.38 -12.71
C HIS A 83 -1.96 2.51 -11.80
N PHE A 84 -2.32 2.46 -10.53
CA PHE A 84 -1.75 1.53 -9.57
C PHE A 84 -2.84 0.85 -8.74
N ALA A 85 -2.52 -0.32 -8.22
CA ALA A 85 -3.31 -1.01 -7.21
C ALA A 85 -2.38 -1.66 -6.19
N THR A 86 -2.65 -1.44 -4.91
CA THR A 86 -2.00 -2.10 -3.79
C THR A 86 -3.03 -2.80 -2.92
N TRP A 87 -2.64 -3.96 -2.41
CA TRP A 87 -3.32 -4.61 -1.31
C TRP A 87 -2.28 -5.00 -0.26
N PHE A 88 -2.58 -4.74 1.00
CA PHE A 88 -1.71 -5.09 2.11
C PHE A 88 -2.51 -5.54 3.33
N GLY A 89 -1.90 -6.38 4.14
CA GLY A 89 -2.48 -6.94 5.35
C GLY A 89 -1.47 -7.05 6.47
N ASP A 90 -1.96 -6.89 7.70
CA ASP A 90 -1.21 -7.05 8.94
C ASP A 90 -2.06 -7.82 9.97
N GLU A 91 -1.57 -8.98 10.40
CA GLU A 91 -2.22 -9.87 11.35
C GLU A 91 -1.33 -10.17 12.55
N ASN A 92 -1.65 -9.53 13.68
CA ASN A 92 -0.88 -9.63 14.90
C ASN A 92 -1.67 -10.25 16.04
N ASN A 93 -1.00 -11.07 16.83
CA ASN A 93 -1.47 -11.53 18.13
C ASN A 93 -0.29 -11.62 19.11
N LEU A 94 -0.58 -12.04 20.35
CA LEU A 94 0.44 -12.14 21.42
C LEU A 94 1.63 -13.08 21.12
N ARG A 95 1.57 -13.87 20.04
CA ARG A 95 2.59 -14.86 19.68
C ARG A 95 3.11 -14.70 18.27
N ASN A 96 2.36 -14.12 17.35
CA ASN A 96 2.75 -14.10 15.95
C ASN A 96 2.36 -12.76 15.33
N GLY A 97 3.14 -12.33 14.34
CA GLY A 97 2.81 -11.22 13.46
C GLY A 97 3.04 -11.63 12.01
N VAL A 98 2.17 -11.20 11.10
CA VAL A 98 2.30 -11.42 9.66
C VAL A 98 1.99 -10.12 8.97
N GLU A 99 2.87 -9.68 8.09
CA GLU A 99 2.62 -8.57 7.18
C GLU A 99 2.81 -9.08 5.75
N HIS A 100 1.97 -8.63 4.83
CA HIS A 100 2.14 -8.92 3.41
C HIS A 100 1.58 -7.79 2.55
N SER A 101 2.13 -7.65 1.35
CA SER A 101 1.68 -6.66 0.39
C SER A 101 1.84 -7.15 -1.04
N THR A 102 0.97 -6.63 -1.90
CA THR A 102 1.13 -6.68 -3.35
C THR A 102 0.96 -5.27 -3.88
N PHE A 103 1.82 -4.87 -4.81
CA PHE A 103 1.73 -3.55 -5.43
C PHE A 103 2.00 -3.66 -6.92
N ASN A 104 1.09 -3.10 -7.72
CA ASN A 104 1.14 -3.20 -9.17
C ASN A 104 0.96 -1.81 -9.77
N VAL A 105 1.79 -1.49 -10.76
CA VAL A 105 1.75 -0.23 -11.49
C VAL A 105 1.75 -0.53 -12.98
N ASN A 106 0.96 0.22 -13.73
CA ASN A 106 1.04 0.28 -15.19
C ASN A 106 0.96 1.74 -15.63
N ALA A 107 2.02 2.23 -16.27
CA ALA A 107 2.17 3.64 -16.63
C ALA A 107 2.74 3.84 -18.03
N THR A 108 2.50 5.02 -18.58
CA THR A 108 3.05 5.47 -19.85
C THR A 108 3.87 6.72 -19.64
N GLY A 109 5.07 6.73 -20.19
CA GLY A 109 6.00 7.84 -20.16
C GLY A 109 5.66 8.91 -21.21
N THR A 110 6.07 10.14 -20.96
CA THR A 110 5.95 11.24 -21.94
C THR A 110 6.74 11.01 -23.23
N ASP A 111 7.69 10.08 -23.23
CA ASP A 111 8.46 9.63 -24.39
C ASP A 111 7.83 8.43 -25.12
N GLY A 112 6.67 7.95 -24.66
CA GLY A 112 5.98 6.78 -25.19
C GLY A 112 6.44 5.44 -24.62
N SER A 113 7.39 5.42 -23.68
CA SER A 113 7.78 4.19 -22.97
C SER A 113 6.63 3.67 -22.09
N HIS A 114 6.62 2.36 -21.85
CA HIS A 114 5.73 1.74 -20.87
C HIS A 114 6.54 1.33 -19.65
N LEU A 115 5.95 1.48 -18.47
CA LEU A 115 6.52 1.03 -17.21
C LEU A 115 5.50 0.15 -16.52
N GLN A 116 5.86 -1.11 -16.31
CA GLN A 116 5.14 -2.03 -15.42
C GLN A 116 6.01 -2.33 -14.21
N PHE A 117 5.42 -2.21 -13.02
CA PHE A 117 6.07 -2.58 -11.77
C PHE A 117 5.18 -3.56 -11.02
N HIS A 118 5.79 -4.63 -10.51
CA HIS A 118 5.14 -5.61 -9.66
C HIS A 118 6.00 -5.84 -8.42
N ASP A 119 5.35 -5.77 -7.26
CA ASP A 119 5.90 -6.14 -5.97
C ASP A 119 4.98 -7.13 -5.26
N ASN A 120 5.59 -8.08 -4.57
CA ASN A 120 4.98 -9.03 -3.66
C ASN A 120 5.94 -9.25 -2.49
N ALA A 121 5.51 -8.86 -1.30
CA ALA A 121 6.33 -8.93 -0.09
C ALA A 121 5.58 -9.60 1.04
N GLN A 122 6.33 -10.25 1.93
CA GLN A 122 5.81 -10.83 3.17
C GLN A 122 6.88 -10.87 4.25
N ALA A 123 6.46 -10.59 5.48
CA ALA A 123 7.24 -10.87 6.68
C ALA A 123 6.39 -11.65 7.70
N THR A 124 7.03 -12.51 8.49
CA THR A 124 6.35 -13.22 9.58
C THR A 124 7.24 -13.29 10.81
N LEU A 125 6.72 -12.86 11.96
CA LEU A 125 7.37 -12.94 13.26
C LEU A 125 6.74 -14.05 14.11
N ASN A 126 7.58 -14.78 14.83
CA ASN A 126 7.16 -15.75 15.84
C ASN A 126 7.14 -15.15 17.26
N ALA A 127 6.81 -15.98 18.26
CA ALA A 127 6.58 -15.54 19.65
C ALA A 127 7.84 -15.02 20.35
N ASN A 128 9.01 -15.34 19.81
CA ASN A 128 10.30 -14.87 20.32
C ASN A 128 10.74 -13.57 19.63
N GLY A 129 9.89 -12.96 18.81
CA GLY A 129 10.22 -11.79 18.01
C GLY A 129 11.19 -12.07 16.86
N THR A 130 11.35 -13.35 16.47
CA THR A 130 12.23 -13.73 15.36
C THR A 130 11.45 -13.79 14.06
N VAL A 131 12.00 -13.19 13.01
CA VAL A 131 11.46 -13.29 11.65
C VAL A 131 11.69 -14.71 11.12
N THR A 132 10.62 -15.42 10.78
CA THR A 132 10.66 -16.79 10.26
C THR A 132 10.42 -16.88 8.75
N VAL A 133 9.81 -15.86 8.16
CA VAL A 133 9.62 -15.69 6.71
C VAL A 133 9.90 -14.23 6.40
N SER A 134 10.67 -13.98 5.34
CA SER A 134 10.88 -12.64 4.79
C SER A 134 11.22 -12.75 3.32
N PHE A 135 10.45 -12.08 2.47
CA PHE A 135 10.80 -11.84 1.09
C PHE A 135 10.20 -10.52 0.61
N ASP A 136 10.80 -9.98 -0.43
CA ASP A 136 10.38 -8.81 -1.18
C ASP A 136 10.80 -9.07 -2.63
N HIS A 137 9.81 -9.22 -3.51
CA HIS A 137 10.01 -9.62 -4.90
C HIS A 137 9.50 -8.53 -5.84
N MET A 138 10.40 -7.59 -6.13
CA MET A 138 10.17 -6.53 -7.09
C MET A 138 10.57 -6.95 -8.52
N SER A 139 9.81 -6.49 -9.51
CA SER A 139 10.15 -6.60 -10.92
C SER A 139 9.65 -5.40 -11.72
N CYS A 140 10.40 -5.08 -12.78
CA CYS A 140 10.08 -4.01 -13.73
C CYS A 140 10.11 -4.55 -15.16
N ALA A 141 9.23 -4.02 -16.02
CA ALA A 141 9.21 -4.29 -17.45
C ALA A 141 8.92 -3.03 -18.27
#